data_AF-A0A7W6V737-F1
#
_entry.id   AF-A0A7W6V737-F1
#
_cell.length_a   1.000
_cell.length_b   1.000
_cell.length_c   1.000
_cell.angle_alpha   90.00
_cell.angle_beta   90.00
_cell.angle_gamma   90.00
#
_symmetry.space_group_name_H-M   'P 1'
#
loop_
_entity.id
_entity.type
_entity.pdbx_description
1 polymer ?
#
loop_
_entity_poly.entity_id
_entity_poly.type
_entity_poly.pdbx_seq_one_letter_code
_entity_poly.pdbx_strand_id
1 'polypeptide(L)'
;MPAFPVSHINLQPDIRLRRVEACLPLLDGWMRLAEDAGIPVFIETHRDRMTTDLFFTLDLLDRRPELPLLADLSHFLVGREFAFPVDEENHAHIRRILRNARAFHGRVASREDRNYLSAPPALGRSLPAMVGPWSSSLAIPRRR
;
A
#
# COMPACT_ATOMS: atom_id res chain seq x y z
N MET A 1 -28.40 12.31 -11.28
CA MET A 1 -27.08 11.67 -11.15
C MET A 1 -26.35 12.32 -9.98
N PRO A 2 -25.58 11.58 -9.17
CA PRO A 2 -24.77 12.18 -8.11
C PRO A 2 -23.80 13.18 -8.74
N ALA A 3 -23.61 14.35 -8.11
CA ALA A 3 -22.76 15.42 -8.62
C ALA A 3 -21.26 15.03 -8.68
N PHE A 4 -20.87 13.93 -8.02
CA PHE A 4 -19.51 13.41 -7.99
C PHE A 4 -19.55 11.86 -8.01
N PRO A 5 -19.22 11.20 -9.13
CA PRO A 5 -19.15 9.74 -9.15
C PRO A 5 -17.96 9.27 -8.31
N VAL A 6 -18.23 8.38 -7.35
CA VAL A 6 -17.19 7.74 -6.52
C VAL A 6 -16.60 6.57 -7.31
N SER A 7 -15.28 6.58 -7.53
CA SER A 7 -14.58 5.49 -8.25
C SER A 7 -14.22 4.32 -7.34
N HIS A 8 -13.94 4.60 -6.06
CA HIS A 8 -13.64 3.63 -5.02
C HIS A 8 -13.69 4.29 -3.64
N ILE A 9 -13.69 3.47 -2.61
CA ILE A 9 -13.46 3.84 -1.21
C ILE A 9 -12.08 3.33 -0.81
N ASN A 10 -11.26 4.22 -0.27
CA ASN A 10 -10.03 3.85 0.41
C ASN A 10 -10.34 3.51 1.88
N LEU A 11 -10.04 2.29 2.31
CA LEU A 11 -10.29 1.85 3.68
C LEU A 11 -8.96 1.67 4.43
N GLN A 12 -8.76 2.48 5.46
CA GLN A 12 -7.73 2.26 6.47
C GLN A 12 -8.31 1.44 7.62
N PRO A 13 -7.94 0.16 7.79
CA PRO A 13 -8.51 -0.65 8.85
C PRO A 13 -7.87 -0.25 10.18
N ASP A 14 -8.53 0.63 10.93
CA ASP A 14 -8.04 1.18 12.20
C ASP A 14 -8.17 0.19 13.37
N ILE A 15 -7.60 -1.00 13.16
CA ILE A 15 -7.53 -2.10 14.10
C ILE A 15 -6.16 -2.76 13.99
N ARG A 16 -5.62 -3.27 15.10
CA ARG A 16 -4.22 -3.73 15.23
C ARG A 16 -4.19 -5.14 15.80
N LEU A 17 -4.82 -6.08 15.10
CA LEU A 17 -4.84 -7.48 15.49
C LEU A 17 -3.47 -8.10 15.24
N ARG A 18 -3.00 -8.92 16.18
CA ARG A 18 -1.66 -9.53 16.11
C ARG A 18 -1.60 -10.82 15.29
N ARG A 19 -2.76 -11.38 14.93
CA ARG A 19 -2.86 -12.66 14.22
C ARG A 19 -3.54 -12.46 12.88
N VAL A 20 -2.92 -12.96 11.82
CA VAL A 20 -3.47 -12.95 10.46
C VAL A 20 -4.88 -13.56 10.43
N GLU A 21 -5.09 -14.69 11.11
CA GLU A 21 -6.41 -15.35 11.14
C GLU A 21 -7.52 -14.46 11.71
N ALA A 22 -7.20 -13.61 12.68
CA ALA A 22 -8.17 -12.72 13.30
C ALA A 22 -8.58 -11.57 12.36
N CYS A 23 -7.73 -11.22 11.39
CA CYS A 23 -8.00 -10.20 10.39
C CYS A 23 -8.94 -10.71 9.28
N LEU A 24 -8.88 -11.99 8.93
CA LEU A 24 -9.55 -12.53 7.74
C LEU A 24 -11.08 -12.31 7.74
N PRO A 25 -11.82 -12.57 8.84
CA PRO A 25 -13.27 -12.36 8.83
C PRO A 25 -13.66 -10.89 8.60
N LEU A 26 -12.83 -9.95 9.05
CA LEU A 26 -13.07 -8.52 8.88
C LEU A 26 -12.81 -8.09 7.44
N LEU A 27 -11.70 -8.55 6.86
CA LEU A 27 -11.38 -8.32 5.45
C LEU A 27 -12.49 -8.89 4.54
N ASP A 28 -12.88 -10.14 4.77
CA ASP A 28 -13.94 -10.79 3.99
C ASP A 28 -15.28 -10.06 4.14
N GLY A 29 -15.59 -9.60 5.37
CA GLY A 29 -16.78 -8.80 5.65
C GLY A 29 -16.80 -7.47 4.89
N TRP A 30 -15.68 -6.73 4.87
CA TRP A 30 -15.58 -5.48 4.11
C TRP A 30 -15.62 -5.70 2.61
N MET A 31 -15.00 -6.76 2.09
CA MET A 31 -15.08 -7.08 0.66
C MET A 31 -16.52 -7.40 0.25
N ARG A 32 -17.26 -8.18 1.04
CA ARG A 32 -18.68 -8.43 0.80
C ARG A 32 -19.51 -7.14 0.83
N LEU A 33 -19.28 -6.27 1.81
CA LEU A 33 -19.98 -4.97 1.86
C LEU A 33 -19.68 -4.08 0.65
N ALA A 34 -18.46 -4.13 0.12
CA ALA A 34 -18.08 -3.42 -1.09
C ALA A 34 -18.84 -3.94 -2.32
N GLU A 35 -18.95 -5.27 -2.44
CA GLU A 35 -19.74 -5.94 -3.48
C GLU A 35 -21.23 -5.57 -3.39
N ASP A 36 -21.82 -5.68 -2.19
CA ASP A 36 -23.23 -5.35 -1.94
C ASP A 36 -23.54 -3.87 -2.26
N ALA A 37 -22.62 -2.97 -1.94
CA ALA A 37 -22.75 -1.54 -2.22
C ALA A 37 -22.46 -1.18 -3.69
N GLY A 38 -21.86 -2.08 -4.47
CA GLY A 38 -21.43 -1.82 -5.85
C GLY A 38 -20.33 -0.75 -5.96
N ILE A 39 -19.58 -0.49 -4.88
CA ILE A 39 -18.50 0.50 -4.83
C ILE A 39 -17.20 -0.23 -4.48
N PRO A 40 -16.17 -0.20 -5.34
CA PRO A 40 -14.89 -0.84 -5.03
C PRO A 40 -14.29 -0.31 -3.73
N VAL A 41 -13.81 -1.21 -2.86
CA VAL A 41 -13.07 -0.87 -1.65
C VAL A 41 -11.66 -1.40 -1.77
N PHE A 42 -10.66 -0.56 -1.51
CA PHE A 42 -9.25 -0.97 -1.47
C PHE A 42 -8.71 -0.79 -0.06
N ILE A 43 -7.99 -1.81 0.43
CA ILE A 43 -7.36 -1.77 1.76
C ILE A 43 -6.04 -1.01 1.66
N GLU A 44 -5.89 0.07 2.41
CA GLU A 44 -4.66 0.85 2.37
C GLU A 44 -3.52 0.16 3.14
N THR A 45 -2.31 0.18 2.57
CA THR A 45 -1.09 -0.12 3.32
C THR A 45 -0.75 1.06 4.22
N HIS A 46 -0.90 0.91 5.54
CA HIS A 46 -0.72 2.02 6.47
C HIS A 46 -0.14 1.55 7.80
N ARG A 47 0.92 2.23 8.26
CA ARG A 47 1.54 1.95 9.57
C ARG A 47 0.54 2.19 10.70
N ASP A 48 0.62 1.46 11.81
CA ASP A 48 -0.33 1.62 12.93
C ASP A 48 -1.80 1.32 12.52
N ARG A 49 -2.01 0.48 11.50
CA ARG A 49 -3.31 -0.06 11.08
C ARG A 49 -3.17 -1.59 10.94
N MET A 50 -4.18 -2.27 10.42
CA MET A 50 -4.09 -3.73 10.21
C MET A 50 -2.89 -4.11 9.32
N THR A 51 -2.61 -3.30 8.29
CA THR A 51 -1.50 -3.45 7.35
C THR A 51 -0.20 -2.83 7.88
N THR A 52 0.05 -3.00 9.19
CA THR A 52 1.03 -2.22 9.96
C THR A 52 2.45 -2.26 9.41
N ASP A 53 2.86 -3.40 8.85
CA ASP A 53 4.18 -3.60 8.28
C ASP A 53 4.11 -4.47 7.01
N LEU A 54 5.22 -4.50 6.28
CA LEU A 54 5.33 -5.20 5.01
C LEU A 54 5.09 -6.70 5.15
N PHE A 55 5.70 -7.36 6.14
CA PHE A 55 5.60 -8.80 6.28
C PHE A 55 4.21 -9.23 6.72
N PHE A 56 3.62 -8.54 7.69
CA PHE A 56 2.25 -8.83 8.10
C PHE A 56 1.27 -8.64 6.94
N THR A 57 1.48 -7.60 6.12
CA THR A 57 0.68 -7.39 4.91
C THR A 57 0.88 -8.51 3.88
N LEU A 58 2.10 -9.00 3.69
CA LEU A 58 2.38 -10.14 2.81
C LEU A 58 1.70 -11.43 3.32
N ASP A 59 1.73 -11.69 4.62
CA ASP A 59 1.05 -12.85 5.21
C ASP A 59 -0.47 -12.78 5.00
N LEU A 60 -1.06 -11.57 5.06
CA LEU A 60 -2.46 -11.37 4.69
C LEU A 60 -2.70 -11.69 3.21
N LEU A 61 -1.80 -11.26 2.32
CA LEU A 61 -1.88 -11.57 0.89
C LEU A 61 -1.65 -13.05 0.58
N ASP A 62 -0.92 -13.79 1.40
CA ASP A 62 -0.77 -15.23 1.22
C ASP A 62 -2.08 -15.97 1.53
N ARG A 63 -2.88 -15.45 2.49
CA ARG A 63 -4.21 -15.99 2.81
C ARG A 63 -5.31 -15.45 1.90
N ARG A 64 -5.14 -14.26 1.33
CA ARG A 64 -6.07 -13.61 0.40
C ARG A 64 -5.30 -13.03 -0.80
N PRO A 65 -4.90 -13.88 -1.77
CA PRO A 65 -4.04 -13.47 -2.88
C PRO A 65 -4.60 -12.37 -3.78
N GLU A 66 -5.92 -12.18 -3.78
CA GLU A 66 -6.64 -11.20 -4.60
C GLU A 66 -7.08 -9.96 -3.83
N LEU A 67 -6.76 -9.86 -2.53
CA LEU A 67 -7.14 -8.71 -1.70
C LEU A 67 -6.67 -7.41 -2.38
N PRO A 68 -7.59 -6.51 -2.77
CA PRO A 68 -7.22 -5.31 -3.49
C PRO A 68 -6.65 -4.27 -2.54
N LEU A 69 -5.45 -3.77 -2.87
CA LEU A 69 -4.75 -2.79 -2.05
C LEU A 69 -4.81 -1.40 -2.66
N LEU A 70 -4.80 -0.39 -1.79
CA LEU A 70 -4.26 0.91 -2.12
C LEU A 70 -2.83 0.95 -1.55
N ALA A 71 -1.84 1.10 -2.43
CA ALA A 71 -0.44 1.07 -2.03
C ALA A 71 0.04 2.49 -1.69
N ASP A 72 0.21 2.74 -0.39
CA ASP A 72 1.06 3.79 0.16
C ASP A 72 2.34 3.16 0.74
N LEU A 73 3.36 3.05 -0.12
CA LEU A 73 4.62 2.40 0.24
C LEU A 73 5.45 3.20 1.25
N SER A 74 5.13 4.49 1.46
CA SER A 74 5.87 5.33 2.42
C SER A 74 5.78 4.79 3.84
N HIS A 75 4.69 4.09 4.17
CA HIS A 75 4.50 3.44 5.46
C HIS A 75 5.46 2.27 5.71
N PHE A 76 5.83 1.51 4.68
CA PHE A 76 6.81 0.43 4.81
C PHE A 76 8.25 0.94 4.85
N LEU A 77 8.54 1.99 4.08
CA LEU A 77 9.87 2.59 4.02
C LEU A 77 10.31 3.16 5.38
N VAL A 78 9.39 3.85 6.06
CA VAL A 78 9.62 4.35 7.43
C VAL A 78 9.59 3.21 8.45
N GLY A 79 8.72 2.21 8.27
CA GLY A 79 8.53 1.14 9.26
C GLY A 79 9.62 0.07 9.29
N ARG A 80 10.30 -0.17 8.16
CA ARG A 80 11.31 -1.24 8.04
C ARG A 80 12.75 -0.74 7.97
N GLU A 81 12.97 0.54 7.66
CA GLU A 81 14.31 1.11 7.45
C GLU A 81 15.18 0.21 6.54
N PHE A 82 14.75 -0.03 5.30
CA PHE A 82 15.50 -0.90 4.36
C PHE A 82 17.01 -0.58 4.36
N ALA A 83 17.90 -1.51 4.02
CA ALA A 83 19.29 -1.14 3.70
C ALA A 83 19.35 -0.46 2.33
N PHE A 84 20.38 0.38 2.08
CA PHE A 84 20.66 0.90 0.74
C PHE A 84 22.05 0.43 0.26
N PRO A 85 22.18 -0.15 -0.95
CA PRO A 85 21.11 -0.44 -1.92
C PRO A 85 20.10 -1.46 -1.37
N VAL A 86 18.85 -1.39 -1.84
CA VAL A 86 17.80 -2.35 -1.45
C VAL A 86 18.13 -3.69 -2.10
N ASP A 87 18.11 -4.77 -1.32
CA ASP A 87 18.37 -6.11 -1.83
C ASP A 87 17.20 -6.66 -2.67
N GLU A 88 17.49 -7.70 -3.45
CA GLU A 88 16.53 -8.29 -4.40
C GLU A 88 15.32 -8.94 -3.69
N GLU A 89 15.49 -9.42 -2.45
CA GLU A 89 14.40 -10.01 -1.66
C GLU A 89 13.37 -8.95 -1.26
N ASN A 90 13.83 -7.83 -0.71
CA ASN A 90 13.00 -6.67 -0.41
C ASN A 90 12.37 -6.09 -1.67
N HIS A 91 13.09 -6.13 -2.80
CA HIS A 91 12.50 -5.81 -4.08
C HIS A 91 11.34 -6.75 -4.42
N ALA A 92 11.51 -8.06 -4.31
CA ALA A 92 10.45 -9.04 -4.58
C ALA A 92 9.20 -8.83 -3.69
N HIS A 93 9.39 -8.48 -2.41
CA HIS A 93 8.29 -8.15 -1.51
C HIS A 93 7.49 -6.93 -1.96
N ILE A 94 8.16 -5.85 -2.35
CA ILE A 94 7.47 -4.65 -2.86
C ILE A 94 6.72 -4.96 -4.15
N ARG A 95 7.28 -5.77 -5.07
CA ARG A 95 6.55 -6.23 -6.27
C ARG A 95 5.27 -6.98 -5.90
N ARG A 96 5.32 -7.81 -4.86
CA ARG A 96 4.15 -8.56 -4.41
C ARG A 96 3.03 -7.62 -3.94
N ILE A 97 3.35 -6.58 -3.18
CA ILE A 97 2.38 -5.54 -2.80
C ILE A 97 1.81 -4.84 -4.03
N LEU A 98 2.68 -4.44 -4.97
CA LEU A 98 2.29 -3.69 -6.17
C LEU A 98 1.38 -4.51 -7.11
N ARG A 99 1.53 -5.84 -7.18
CA ARG A 99 0.62 -6.71 -7.96
C ARG A 99 -0.83 -6.67 -7.47
N ASN A 100 -1.03 -6.39 -6.19
CA ASN A 100 -2.34 -6.26 -5.56
C ASN A 100 -2.87 -4.82 -5.56
N ALA A 101 -2.04 -3.84 -5.91
CA ALA A 101 -2.40 -2.44 -5.91
C ALA A 101 -3.38 -2.10 -7.04
N ARG A 102 -4.47 -1.42 -6.67
CA ARG A 102 -5.49 -0.87 -7.58
C ARG A 102 -5.51 0.66 -7.60
N ALA A 103 -4.84 1.27 -6.63
CA ALA A 103 -4.60 2.70 -6.51
C ALA A 103 -3.28 2.95 -5.75
N PHE A 104 -2.76 4.16 -5.84
CA PHE A 104 -1.54 4.58 -5.14
C PHE A 104 -1.75 5.88 -4.39
N HIS A 105 -1.17 5.97 -3.20
CA HIS A 105 -0.84 7.25 -2.58
C HIS A 105 0.66 7.47 -2.70
N GLY A 106 1.03 8.47 -3.49
CA GLY A 106 2.42 8.87 -3.67
C GLY A 106 2.83 9.84 -2.57
N ARG A 107 3.65 9.38 -1.63
CA ARG A 107 4.41 10.25 -0.72
C ARG A 107 5.88 9.93 -0.84
N VAL A 108 6.70 10.98 -0.96
CA VAL A 108 8.17 10.85 -0.87
C VAL A 108 8.53 10.83 0.60
N ALA A 109 8.90 9.66 1.12
CA ALA A 109 9.48 9.50 2.44
C ALA A 109 10.99 9.22 2.31
N SER A 110 11.81 9.82 3.15
CA SER A 110 13.24 9.48 3.29
C SER A 110 13.43 8.64 4.55
N ARG A 111 14.57 7.94 4.68
CA ARG A 111 14.91 7.14 5.88
C ARG A 111 15.00 7.96 7.16
N GLU A 112 15.34 9.24 7.04
CA GLU A 112 15.56 10.13 8.18
C GLU A 112 14.33 11.02 8.45
N ASP A 113 13.40 11.16 7.50
CA ASP A 113 12.33 12.15 7.59
C ASP A 113 10.95 11.54 7.86
N ARG A 114 10.46 11.77 9.08
CA ARG A 114 9.02 11.87 9.34
C ARG A 114 8.47 13.08 8.58
N ASN A 115 7.70 12.85 7.52
CA ASN A 115 6.83 13.83 6.84
C ASN A 115 7.48 15.19 6.49
N TYR A 116 7.91 15.37 5.24
CA TYR A 116 7.94 16.71 4.63
C TYR A 116 7.16 16.73 3.32
N LEU A 117 6.11 17.56 3.31
CA LEU A 117 5.59 18.19 2.11
C LEU A 117 6.63 19.24 1.71
N SER A 118 7.27 19.08 0.55
CA SER A 118 8.41 19.85 0.00
C SER A 118 9.80 19.52 0.57
N ALA A 119 10.72 19.10 -0.32
CA ALA A 119 12.12 18.85 0.00
C ALA A 119 12.99 20.05 -0.45
N PRO A 120 13.99 20.48 0.35
CA PRO A 120 14.99 21.45 -0.08
C PRO A 120 15.98 20.86 -1.12
N PRO A 121 16.68 21.70 -1.90
CA PRO A 121 17.27 21.33 -3.21
C PRO A 121 18.42 20.31 -3.18
N ALA A 122 18.93 19.95 -2.00
CA ALA A 122 20.10 19.08 -1.88
C ALA A 122 19.78 17.57 -1.88
N LEU A 123 18.51 17.17 -1.77
CA LEU A 123 18.08 15.75 -1.75
C LEU A 123 17.73 15.16 -3.13
N GLY A 124 18.16 15.80 -4.23
CA GLY A 124 17.78 15.42 -5.59
C GLY A 124 18.35 14.10 -6.13
N ARG A 125 19.24 13.42 -5.39
CA ARG A 125 19.98 12.23 -5.89
C ARG A 125 19.44 10.87 -5.40
N SER A 126 18.62 10.80 -4.36
CA SER A 126 18.06 9.54 -3.83
C SER A 126 16.71 9.15 -4.44
N LEU A 127 16.02 10.10 -5.09
CA LEU A 127 14.70 9.95 -5.68
C LEU A 127 14.61 8.87 -6.80
N PRO A 128 15.51 8.83 -7.80
CA PRO A 128 15.44 7.81 -8.85
C PRO A 128 15.85 6.41 -8.37
N ALA A 129 16.66 6.31 -7.32
CA ALA A 129 17.14 5.02 -6.84
C ALA A 129 16.06 4.26 -6.05
N MET A 130 15.13 4.97 -5.40
CA MET A 130 14.14 4.38 -4.50
C MET A 130 12.81 4.07 -5.19
N VAL A 131 12.39 4.91 -6.15
CA VAL A 131 11.14 4.74 -6.91
C VAL A 131 11.41 4.28 -8.35
N GLY A 132 12.58 4.59 -8.91
CA GLY A 132 12.94 4.26 -10.30
C GLY A 132 12.82 2.78 -10.65
N PRO A 133 13.22 1.83 -9.79
CA PRO A 133 13.03 0.39 -10.04
C PRO A 133 11.55 -0.03 -10.14
N TRP A 134 10.63 0.77 -9.60
CA TRP A 134 9.18 0.48 -9.54
C TRP A 134 8.34 1.33 -10.49
N SER A 135 8.96 2.29 -11.17
CA SER A 135 8.27 3.24 -12.04
C SER A 135 7.38 2.58 -13.09
N SER A 136 7.80 1.43 -13.64
CA SER A 136 7.02 0.64 -14.60
C SER A 136 5.80 -0.07 -13.99
N SER A 137 5.83 -0.36 -12.69
CA SER A 137 4.75 -1.04 -11.95
C SER A 137 3.68 -0.07 -11.42
N LEU A 138 3.92 1.25 -11.50
CA LEU A 138 2.95 2.28 -11.13
C LEU A 138 1.87 2.52 -12.20
N ALA A 139 2.00 1.91 -13.38
CA ALA A 139 0.98 1.94 -14.41
C ALA A 139 -0.14 0.94 -14.08
N ILE A 140 -1.18 1.38 -13.36
CA ILE A 140 -2.41 0.59 -13.18
C ILE A 140 -3.21 0.62 -14.49
N PRO A 141 -3.56 -0.55 -15.08
CA PRO A 141 -4.48 -0.58 -16.21
C PRO A 141 -5.84 -0.03 -15.79
N ARG A 142 -6.31 1.03 -16.46
CA ARG A 142 -7.71 1.46 -16.32
C ARG A 142 -8.59 0.34 -16.89
N ARG A 143 -9.42 -0.28 -16.05
CA ARG A 143 -10.49 -1.14 -16.57
C ARG A 143 -11.44 -0.25 -17.40
N ARG A 144 -11.75 -0.71 -18.61
CA ARG A 144 -12.81 -0.14 -19.46
C ARG A 144 -14.16 -0.43 -18.85
#